data_AF-A0A849WG98-F1
#
_entry.id   AF-A0A849WG98-F1
#
_cell.length_a   1.000
_cell.length_b   1.000
_cell.length_c   1.000
_cell.angle_alpha   90.00
_cell.angle_beta   90.00
_cell.angle_gamma   90.00
#
_symmetry.space_group_name_H-M   'P 1'
#
loop_
_entity.id
_entity.type
_entity.pdbx_description
1 polymer ?
#
loop_
_entity_poly.entity_id
_entity_poly.type
_entity_poly.pdbx_seq_one_letter_code
_entity_poly.pdbx_strand_id
1 'polypeptide(L)'
;METKKLVQSIISLQKIPLLVFIASLSLAWYFAFQVKSIVFLIPSVVVCLLVYYIPLVFKIMRILCIWAIIISIAIFYIISFLVFNDTFWFFLGIIALFLVLLEWMDYQRQKYDFLPIHRFYKRAILILGIVFFVLLSIVDILGSKSLASIRQKAHDLQLPLDLQALKRISGQDEIQEAKNAGPMFLACSQMLRGAYQKWLQEMVSLRTGSIWETMQSSPRKSLLSKKGIHEIPENRVLTATEWQDLEAFFNSTDKTYKMLQTALKYEQIQIPLEFPASEVGMMETKIEHLYDVRNCMNYLSLYADYLCEKKKQKEFFDTVDWMIQVSKLPSREPFLISNLIKMALQKAVLKKIEKGIQVFAGNLSIDSIKKCQKEIEPWCDFKNYRLDMAGISEFIWVYHTSQKSRWDFILNEEGMHGFFLPRAYFLFAPTGWTKIDLAYLMKEQMQKIEWSKEEKQVQEILSQKKDQEISYLYPIARMVMPSWERIYQKNFEVLALSRCSWVVLEALGSIKPQSSVMGALETAIKNNPENSKNPFTGNPLEYKKLDHSYCVYSSEKWQGEGQKESILGIHFIPGY
;
A
#
# COMPACT_ATOMS: atom_id res chain seq x y z
N MET A 1 14.54 -62.16 -37.28
CA MET A 1 15.10 -62.50 -35.95
C MET A 1 15.79 -61.30 -35.28
N GLU A 2 16.37 -60.38 -36.06
CA GLU A 2 17.05 -59.17 -35.54
C GLU A 2 16.12 -58.10 -34.96
N THR A 3 14.93 -57.90 -35.55
CA THR A 3 13.90 -57.01 -34.99
C THR A 3 13.42 -57.44 -33.60
N LYS A 4 13.32 -58.76 -33.34
CA LYS A 4 12.94 -59.30 -32.03
C LYS A 4 14.02 -59.03 -30.96
N LYS A 5 15.30 -59.14 -31.33
CA LYS A 5 16.44 -58.82 -30.44
C LYS A 5 16.59 -57.32 -30.20
N LEU A 6 16.36 -56.47 -31.21
CA LEU A 6 16.37 -55.01 -31.07
C LEU A 6 15.24 -54.55 -30.14
N VAL A 7 14.02 -55.07 -30.32
CA VAL A 7 12.87 -54.77 -29.46
C VAL A 7 13.07 -55.31 -28.04
N GLN A 8 13.63 -56.51 -27.85
CA GLN A 8 14.04 -57.01 -26.52
C GLN A 8 15.14 -56.16 -25.88
N SER A 9 16.09 -55.64 -26.65
CA SER A 9 17.13 -54.72 -26.14
C SER A 9 16.51 -53.39 -25.71
N ILE A 10 15.63 -52.81 -26.53
CA ILE A 10 14.88 -51.58 -26.26
C ILE A 10 14.00 -51.72 -24.99
N ILE A 11 13.31 -52.86 -24.81
CA ILE A 11 12.43 -53.11 -23.66
C ILE A 11 13.20 -53.52 -22.39
N SER A 12 14.33 -54.22 -22.54
CA SER A 12 15.24 -54.55 -21.42
C SER A 12 16.07 -53.36 -20.96
N LEU A 13 16.28 -52.39 -21.84
CA LEU A 13 16.83 -51.09 -21.51
C LEU A 13 15.84 -50.34 -20.62
N GLN A 14 16.06 -50.45 -19.31
CA GLN A 14 15.51 -49.59 -18.25
C GLN A 14 15.68 -48.07 -18.53
N LYS A 15 16.33 -47.69 -19.65
CA LYS A 15 16.70 -46.34 -20.08
C LYS A 15 15.60 -45.61 -20.86
N ILE A 16 14.73 -46.31 -21.59
CA ILE A 16 13.72 -45.66 -22.47
C ILE A 16 12.63 -44.92 -21.69
N PRO A 17 12.07 -45.47 -20.60
CA PRO A 17 11.07 -44.75 -19.81
C PRO A 17 11.63 -43.47 -19.21
N LEU A 18 12.91 -43.49 -18.83
CA LEU A 18 13.63 -42.34 -18.30
C LEU A 18 13.93 -41.30 -19.40
N LEU A 19 14.33 -41.72 -20.59
CA LEU A 19 14.51 -40.86 -21.77
C LEU A 19 13.19 -40.20 -22.20
N VAL A 20 12.11 -40.98 -22.28
CA VAL A 20 10.76 -40.47 -22.60
C VAL A 20 10.29 -39.53 -21.50
N PHE A 21 10.52 -39.85 -20.22
CA PHE A 21 10.18 -38.97 -19.10
C PHE A 21 10.97 -37.66 -19.13
N ILE A 22 12.29 -37.69 -19.31
CA ILE A 22 13.15 -36.49 -19.40
C ILE A 22 12.80 -35.66 -20.63
N ALA A 23 12.55 -36.28 -21.78
CA ALA A 23 12.13 -35.60 -23.00
C ALA A 23 10.76 -34.93 -22.82
N SER A 24 9.79 -35.64 -22.25
CA SER A 24 8.44 -35.11 -21.97
C SER A 24 8.48 -33.96 -20.96
N LEU A 25 9.30 -34.09 -19.91
CA LEU A 25 9.49 -33.06 -18.88
C LEU A 25 10.18 -31.82 -19.46
N SER A 26 11.19 -32.01 -20.33
CA SER A 26 11.89 -30.92 -21.02
C SER A 26 10.98 -30.20 -22.02
N LEU A 27 10.12 -30.94 -22.72
CA LEU A 27 9.10 -30.36 -23.61
C LEU A 27 8.05 -29.57 -22.83
N ALA A 28 7.57 -30.14 -21.71
CA ALA A 28 6.63 -29.46 -20.82
C ALA A 28 7.24 -28.19 -20.21
N TRP A 29 8.53 -28.20 -19.88
CA TRP A 29 9.28 -27.02 -19.43
C TRP A 29 9.38 -25.94 -20.52
N TYR A 30 9.68 -26.33 -21.76
CA TYR A 30 9.75 -25.41 -22.91
C TYR A 30 8.42 -24.69 -23.13
N PHE A 31 7.30 -25.40 -23.05
CA PHE A 31 5.96 -24.81 -23.20
C PHE A 31 5.51 -24.01 -21.96
N ALA A 32 5.79 -24.47 -20.73
CA ALA A 32 5.31 -23.82 -19.50
C ALA A 32 6.00 -22.48 -19.20
N PHE A 33 7.27 -22.30 -19.56
CA PHE A 33 8.02 -21.08 -19.24
C PHE A 33 8.12 -20.07 -20.41
N GLN A 34 7.51 -20.36 -21.57
CA GLN A 34 7.62 -19.54 -22.80
C GLN A 34 9.07 -19.15 -23.16
N VAL A 35 10.06 -19.96 -22.77
CA VAL A 35 11.47 -19.64 -23.02
C VAL A 35 11.75 -19.91 -24.50
N LYS A 36 11.84 -18.83 -25.29
CA LYS A 36 12.04 -18.89 -26.75
C LYS A 36 13.38 -19.51 -27.20
N SER A 37 14.23 -19.96 -26.28
CA SER A 37 15.59 -20.40 -26.59
C SER A 37 15.75 -21.91 -26.53
N ILE A 38 16.08 -22.50 -27.69
CA ILE A 38 16.46 -23.92 -27.88
C ILE A 38 17.67 -24.33 -27.02
N VAL A 39 18.43 -23.36 -26.50
CA VAL A 39 19.64 -23.57 -25.69
C VAL A 39 19.37 -24.39 -24.42
N PHE A 40 18.16 -24.36 -23.86
CA PHE A 40 17.80 -25.17 -22.68
C PHE A 40 17.54 -26.65 -23.00
N LEU A 41 17.36 -27.02 -24.27
CA LEU A 41 17.15 -28.40 -24.71
C LEU A 41 18.48 -29.16 -24.84
N ILE A 42 19.58 -28.43 -25.05
CA ILE A 42 20.92 -28.99 -25.29
C ILE A 42 21.46 -29.73 -24.04
N PRO A 43 21.41 -29.18 -22.80
CA PRO A 43 21.86 -29.90 -21.61
C PRO A 43 21.06 -31.18 -21.34
N SER A 44 19.74 -31.17 -21.57
CA SER A 44 18.88 -32.35 -21.41
C SER A 44 19.26 -33.47 -22.38
N VAL A 45 19.53 -33.14 -23.64
CA VAL A 45 20.00 -34.09 -24.66
C VAL A 45 21.39 -34.64 -24.31
N VAL A 46 22.30 -33.79 -23.82
CA VAL A 46 23.65 -34.21 -23.38
C VAL A 46 23.59 -35.16 -22.18
N VAL A 47 22.74 -34.88 -21.19
CA VAL A 47 22.50 -35.78 -20.04
C VAL A 47 21.89 -37.10 -20.50
N CYS A 48 20.92 -37.07 -21.43
CA CYS A 48 20.33 -38.25 -22.03
C CYS A 48 21.36 -39.13 -22.77
N LEU A 49 22.31 -38.52 -23.49
CA LEU A 49 23.40 -39.23 -24.18
C LEU A 49 24.42 -39.82 -23.20
N LEU A 50 24.78 -39.09 -22.13
CA LEU A 50 25.71 -39.58 -21.10
C LEU A 50 25.17 -40.80 -20.34
N VAL A 51 23.85 -40.82 -20.05
CA VAL A 51 23.16 -41.97 -19.44
C VAL A 51 23.12 -43.19 -20.38
N TYR A 52 23.04 -42.94 -21.69
CA TYR A 52 23.00 -44.00 -22.68
C TYR A 52 24.35 -44.73 -22.81
N TYR A 53 25.46 -43.99 -22.84
CA TYR A 53 26.77 -44.55 -23.18
C TYR A 53 27.65 -45.01 -22.01
N ILE A 54 27.43 -44.55 -20.76
CA ILE A 54 28.37 -44.84 -19.65
C ILE A 54 27.71 -45.69 -18.53
N PRO A 55 28.03 -46.99 -18.41
CA PRO A 55 27.39 -47.91 -17.45
C PRO A 55 27.70 -47.63 -15.96
N LEU A 56 28.88 -47.11 -15.63
CA LEU A 56 29.25 -46.74 -14.26
C LEU A 56 28.49 -45.49 -13.79
N VAL A 57 28.35 -44.53 -14.71
CA VAL A 57 27.47 -43.38 -14.57
C VAL A 57 26.02 -43.84 -14.42
N PHE A 58 25.60 -45.00 -14.94
CA PHE A 58 24.24 -45.51 -14.76
C PHE A 58 23.85 -45.83 -13.31
N LYS A 59 24.79 -46.25 -12.45
CA LYS A 59 24.49 -46.54 -11.03
C LYS A 59 24.32 -45.25 -10.23
N ILE A 60 25.20 -44.28 -10.48
CA ILE A 60 25.13 -42.93 -9.90
C ILE A 60 23.94 -42.16 -10.49
N MET A 61 23.70 -42.27 -11.80
CA MET A 61 22.54 -41.72 -12.52
C MET A 61 21.25 -42.39 -12.11
N ARG A 62 21.22 -43.66 -11.70
CA ARG A 62 20.00 -44.25 -11.14
C ARG A 62 19.63 -43.59 -9.81
N ILE A 63 20.63 -43.31 -8.96
CA ILE A 63 20.42 -42.57 -7.72
C ILE A 63 20.08 -41.11 -8.03
N LEU A 64 20.82 -40.43 -8.90
CA LEU A 64 20.53 -39.06 -9.33
C LEU A 64 19.24 -38.94 -10.13
N CYS A 65 18.76 -39.98 -10.82
CA CYS A 65 17.46 -40.01 -11.48
C CYS A 65 16.35 -40.31 -10.51
N ILE A 66 16.56 -41.10 -9.47
CA ILE A 66 15.60 -41.20 -8.36
C ILE A 66 15.48 -39.82 -7.70
N TRP A 67 16.60 -39.17 -7.41
CA TRP A 67 16.60 -37.80 -6.89
C TRP A 67 16.04 -36.79 -7.89
N ALA A 68 16.36 -36.88 -9.18
CA ALA A 68 15.84 -35.99 -10.20
C ALA A 68 14.37 -36.28 -10.51
N ILE A 69 13.87 -37.50 -10.35
CA ILE A 69 12.44 -37.83 -10.40
C ILE A 69 11.76 -37.28 -9.15
N ILE A 70 12.35 -37.41 -7.96
CA ILE A 70 11.80 -36.81 -6.74
C ILE A 70 11.80 -35.29 -6.86
N ILE A 71 12.89 -34.68 -7.35
CA ILE A 71 13.03 -33.24 -7.59
C ILE A 71 12.15 -32.80 -8.75
N SER A 72 11.99 -33.58 -9.82
CA SER A 72 11.09 -33.26 -10.94
C SER A 72 9.64 -33.47 -10.57
N ILE A 73 9.30 -34.44 -9.72
CA ILE A 73 7.98 -34.58 -9.11
C ILE A 73 7.76 -33.43 -8.15
N ALA A 74 8.75 -32.99 -7.37
CA ALA A 74 8.63 -31.83 -6.51
C ALA A 74 8.50 -30.52 -7.30
N ILE A 75 9.28 -30.34 -8.37
CA ILE A 75 9.24 -29.18 -9.28
C ILE A 75 7.95 -29.23 -10.10
N PHE A 76 7.53 -30.38 -10.60
CA PHE A 76 6.25 -30.58 -11.29
C PHE A 76 5.07 -30.40 -10.34
N TYR A 77 5.20 -30.81 -9.06
CA TYR A 77 4.22 -30.56 -8.01
C TYR A 77 4.15 -29.07 -7.68
N ILE A 78 5.29 -28.37 -7.61
CA ILE A 78 5.38 -26.92 -7.48
C ILE A 78 4.73 -26.25 -8.71
N ILE A 79 5.06 -26.66 -9.94
CA ILE A 79 4.51 -26.15 -11.21
C ILE A 79 3.01 -26.44 -11.33
N SER A 80 2.57 -27.62 -10.90
CA SER A 80 1.16 -28.00 -10.83
C SER A 80 0.43 -27.14 -9.79
N PHE A 81 1.07 -26.79 -8.68
CA PHE A 81 0.56 -25.78 -7.74
C PHE A 81 0.39 -24.39 -8.39
N LEU A 82 1.07 -24.10 -9.51
CA LEU A 82 1.02 -22.80 -10.23
C LEU A 82 -0.05 -22.70 -11.31
N VAL A 83 -0.83 -23.75 -11.61
CA VAL A 83 -1.76 -23.64 -12.73
C VAL A 83 -2.93 -24.52 -12.41
N PHE A 84 -4.08 -24.00 -11.93
CA PHE A 84 -5.25 -24.87 -11.81
C PHE A 84 -6.65 -24.25 -11.93
N ASN A 85 -7.20 -24.34 -13.16
CA ASN A 85 -8.51 -24.97 -13.42
C ASN A 85 -8.46 -25.80 -14.73
N ASP A 86 -7.77 -25.35 -15.79
CA ASP A 86 -7.66 -26.10 -17.06
C ASP A 86 -6.62 -27.22 -17.07
N THR A 87 -5.54 -27.05 -16.35
CA THR A 87 -4.52 -28.08 -16.23
C THR A 87 -5.09 -29.33 -15.48
N PHE A 88 -6.33 -29.31 -14.93
CA PHE A 88 -6.80 -30.26 -13.90
C PHE A 88 -7.16 -31.53 -14.61
N TRP A 89 -7.88 -31.31 -15.70
CA TRP A 89 -8.04 -32.20 -16.82
C TRP A 89 -6.71 -32.58 -17.44
N PHE A 90 -5.72 -31.69 -17.50
CA PHE A 90 -4.36 -32.01 -17.96
C PHE A 90 -3.55 -32.87 -16.98
N PHE A 91 -3.72 -32.74 -15.66
CA PHE A 91 -3.02 -33.49 -14.62
C PHE A 91 -3.67 -34.84 -14.43
N LEU A 92 -5.00 -34.90 -14.41
CA LEU A 92 -5.74 -36.14 -14.56
C LEU A 92 -5.42 -36.82 -15.90
N GLY A 93 -5.28 -36.03 -16.98
CA GLY A 93 -4.85 -36.50 -18.29
C GLY A 93 -3.42 -37.02 -18.31
N ILE A 94 -2.48 -36.36 -17.63
CA ILE A 94 -1.08 -36.79 -17.50
C ILE A 94 -0.99 -38.01 -16.58
N ILE A 95 -1.69 -38.05 -15.45
CA ILE A 95 -1.73 -39.22 -14.58
C ILE A 95 -2.35 -40.39 -15.34
N ALA A 96 -3.45 -40.18 -16.06
CA ALA A 96 -4.05 -41.19 -16.91
C ALA A 96 -3.08 -41.65 -18.01
N LEU A 97 -2.43 -40.72 -18.71
CA LEU A 97 -1.41 -41.03 -19.73
C LEU A 97 -0.23 -41.79 -19.12
N PHE A 98 0.23 -41.40 -17.94
CA PHE A 98 1.34 -42.03 -17.23
C PHE A 98 0.98 -43.42 -16.72
N LEU A 99 -0.26 -43.61 -16.25
CA LEU A 99 -0.79 -44.92 -15.89
C LEU A 99 -0.95 -45.82 -17.11
N VAL A 100 -1.45 -45.30 -18.24
CA VAL A 100 -1.53 -46.00 -19.53
C VAL A 100 -0.13 -46.38 -20.02
N LEU A 101 0.85 -45.47 -19.92
CA LEU A 101 2.25 -45.74 -20.26
C LEU A 101 2.86 -46.79 -19.32
N LEU A 102 2.60 -46.71 -18.02
CA LEU A 102 3.09 -47.69 -17.04
C LEU A 102 2.43 -49.06 -17.24
N GLU A 103 1.16 -49.13 -17.63
CA GLU A 103 0.48 -50.38 -17.97
C GLU A 103 0.97 -50.96 -19.28
N TRP A 104 1.10 -50.14 -20.32
CA TRP A 104 1.69 -50.55 -21.59
C TRP A 104 3.11 -51.06 -21.41
N MET A 105 3.95 -50.36 -20.64
CA MET A 105 5.31 -50.78 -20.34
C MET A 105 5.36 -52.09 -19.53
N ASP A 106 4.46 -52.27 -18.57
CA ASP A 106 4.39 -53.52 -17.79
C ASP A 106 3.93 -54.69 -18.64
N TYR A 107 2.95 -54.47 -19.53
CA TYR A 107 2.51 -55.45 -20.53
C TYR A 107 3.64 -55.84 -21.47
N GLN A 108 4.40 -54.87 -21.99
CA GLN A 108 5.57 -55.16 -22.82
C GLN A 108 6.63 -55.93 -22.03
N ARG A 109 6.92 -55.57 -20.78
CA ARG A 109 7.87 -56.32 -19.93
C ARG A 109 7.46 -57.78 -19.72
N GLN A 110 6.18 -58.02 -19.45
CA GLN A 110 5.64 -59.37 -19.28
C GLN A 110 5.70 -60.20 -20.56
N LYS A 111 5.47 -59.59 -21.75
CA LYS A 111 5.60 -60.26 -23.06
C LYS A 111 7.01 -60.78 -23.37
N TYR A 112 8.03 -60.26 -22.68
CA TYR A 112 9.44 -60.62 -22.86
C TYR A 112 10.09 -61.18 -21.59
N ASP A 113 9.31 -61.74 -20.66
CA ASP A 113 9.76 -62.40 -19.41
C ASP A 113 10.56 -61.52 -18.43
N PHE A 114 10.38 -60.20 -18.46
CA PHE A 114 10.94 -59.30 -17.45
C PHE A 114 10.04 -59.19 -16.22
N LEU A 115 10.66 -59.01 -15.03
CA LEU A 115 9.93 -58.73 -13.79
C LEU A 115 8.99 -57.53 -13.98
N PRO A 116 7.72 -57.61 -13.53
CA PRO A 116 6.76 -56.53 -13.68
C PRO A 116 7.19 -55.30 -12.87
N ILE A 117 6.68 -54.12 -13.28
CA ILE A 117 6.83 -52.90 -12.50
C ILE A 117 6.15 -53.11 -11.14
N HIS A 118 6.86 -52.80 -10.05
CA HIS A 118 6.37 -53.08 -8.71
C HIS A 118 5.01 -52.41 -8.51
N ARG A 119 3.99 -53.22 -8.16
CA ARG A 119 2.58 -52.79 -8.02
C ARG A 119 2.41 -51.57 -7.11
N PHE A 120 3.33 -51.38 -6.16
CA PHE A 120 3.40 -50.21 -5.29
C PHE A 120 3.43 -48.89 -6.07
N TYR A 121 4.25 -48.72 -7.11
CA TYR A 121 4.35 -47.43 -7.81
C TYR A 121 3.09 -47.09 -8.60
N LYS A 122 2.50 -48.08 -9.29
CA LYS A 122 1.23 -47.91 -10.00
C LYS A 122 0.10 -47.50 -9.06
N ARG A 123 0.01 -48.17 -7.92
CA ARG A 123 -1.02 -47.88 -6.90
C ARG A 123 -0.73 -46.57 -6.16
N ALA A 124 0.51 -46.30 -5.78
CA ALA A 124 0.87 -45.10 -5.03
C ALA A 124 0.66 -43.82 -5.83
N ILE A 125 1.03 -43.79 -7.11
CA ILE A 125 0.82 -42.60 -7.97
C ILE A 125 -0.67 -42.32 -8.15
N LEU A 126 -1.47 -43.36 -8.43
CA LEU A 126 -2.92 -43.24 -8.55
C LEU A 126 -3.55 -42.78 -7.24
N ILE A 127 -3.20 -43.42 -6.11
CA ILE A 127 -3.73 -43.10 -4.79
C ILE A 127 -3.35 -41.67 -4.40
N LEU A 128 -2.07 -41.28 -4.53
CA LEU A 128 -1.63 -39.92 -4.23
C LEU A 128 -2.32 -38.90 -5.15
N GLY A 129 -2.45 -39.18 -6.44
CA GLY A 129 -3.18 -38.35 -7.39
C GLY A 129 -4.63 -38.11 -6.98
N ILE A 130 -5.35 -39.18 -6.62
CA ILE A 130 -6.73 -39.10 -6.12
C ILE A 130 -6.79 -38.32 -4.80
N VAL A 131 -5.89 -38.58 -3.86
CA VAL A 131 -5.85 -37.89 -2.57
C VAL A 131 -5.61 -36.39 -2.76
N PHE A 132 -4.62 -36.00 -3.57
CA PHE A 132 -4.37 -34.59 -3.88
C PHE A 132 -5.54 -33.96 -4.61
N PHE A 133 -6.16 -34.67 -5.55
CA PHE A 133 -7.36 -34.22 -6.25
C PHE A 133 -8.50 -33.89 -5.27
N VAL A 134 -8.82 -34.85 -4.40
CA VAL A 134 -9.88 -34.68 -3.40
C VAL A 134 -9.55 -33.53 -2.46
N LEU A 135 -8.31 -33.43 -1.97
CA LEU A 135 -7.87 -32.35 -1.08
C LEU A 135 -7.98 -30.98 -1.74
N LEU A 136 -7.47 -30.81 -2.96
CA LEU A 136 -7.53 -29.53 -3.67
C LEU A 136 -8.97 -29.11 -3.98
N SER A 137 -9.82 -30.07 -4.35
CA SER A 137 -11.25 -29.82 -4.61
C SER A 137 -11.99 -29.40 -3.34
N ILE A 138 -11.72 -30.07 -2.21
CA ILE A 138 -12.25 -29.68 -0.91
C ILE A 138 -11.82 -28.25 -0.57
N VAL A 139 -10.54 -27.92 -0.77
CA VAL A 139 -10.01 -26.57 -0.49
C VAL A 139 -10.69 -25.50 -1.38
N ASP A 140 -10.93 -25.79 -2.66
CA ASP A 140 -11.64 -24.84 -3.53
C ASP A 140 -13.13 -24.68 -3.18
N ILE A 141 -13.80 -25.77 -2.80
CA ILE A 141 -15.18 -25.72 -2.28
C ILE A 141 -15.23 -24.88 -0.99
N LEU A 142 -14.30 -25.11 -0.06
CA LEU A 142 -14.21 -24.35 1.18
C LEU A 142 -13.91 -22.87 0.93
N GLY A 143 -12.99 -22.56 0.01
CA GLY A 143 -12.71 -21.18 -0.40
C GLY A 143 -13.92 -20.50 -1.01
N SER A 144 -14.63 -21.17 -1.91
CA SER A 144 -15.83 -20.64 -2.56
C SER A 144 -16.99 -20.44 -1.56
N LYS A 145 -17.17 -21.38 -0.62
CA LYS A 145 -18.13 -21.25 0.49
C LYS A 145 -17.77 -20.07 1.42
N SER A 146 -16.49 -19.87 1.69
CA SER A 146 -16.02 -18.77 2.52
C SER A 146 -16.30 -17.42 1.85
N LEU A 147 -16.00 -17.28 0.55
CA LEU A 147 -16.34 -16.08 -0.22
C LEU A 147 -17.85 -15.83 -0.28
N ALA A 148 -18.67 -16.87 -0.45
CA ALA A 148 -20.13 -16.74 -0.42
C ALA A 148 -20.64 -16.23 0.93
N SER A 149 -20.06 -16.72 2.05
CA SER A 149 -20.38 -16.21 3.38
C SER A 149 -19.99 -14.75 3.56
N ILE A 150 -18.84 -14.32 3.03
CA ILE A 150 -18.42 -12.91 3.04
C ILE A 150 -19.37 -12.04 2.23
N ARG A 151 -19.79 -12.49 1.04
CA ARG A 151 -20.76 -11.78 0.21
C ARG A 151 -22.09 -11.58 0.95
N GLN A 152 -22.58 -12.61 1.62
CA GLN A 152 -23.80 -12.51 2.43
C GLN A 152 -23.64 -11.48 3.56
N LYS A 153 -22.55 -11.56 4.32
CA LYS A 153 -22.27 -10.61 5.40
C LYS A 153 -22.15 -9.17 4.90
N ALA A 154 -21.49 -8.96 3.77
CA ALA A 154 -21.36 -7.64 3.17
C ALA A 154 -22.74 -7.07 2.77
N HIS A 155 -23.63 -7.92 2.25
CA HIS A 155 -25.02 -7.54 1.97
C HIS A 155 -25.79 -7.20 3.25
N ASP A 156 -25.65 -8.00 4.31
CA ASP A 156 -26.31 -7.75 5.60
C ASP A 156 -25.84 -6.43 6.24
N LEU A 157 -24.57 -6.05 6.02
CA LEU A 157 -23.97 -4.79 6.44
C LEU A 157 -24.23 -3.62 5.47
N GLN A 158 -24.96 -3.85 4.39
CA GLN A 158 -25.25 -2.87 3.33
C GLN A 158 -23.98 -2.25 2.72
N LEU A 159 -22.90 -3.02 2.63
CA LEU A 159 -21.67 -2.57 1.97
C LEU A 159 -21.88 -2.56 0.44
N PRO A 160 -21.48 -1.49 -0.26
CA PRO A 160 -21.52 -1.48 -1.72
C PRO A 160 -20.57 -2.55 -2.25
N LEU A 161 -21.06 -3.37 -3.19
CA LEU A 161 -20.29 -4.42 -3.86
C LEU A 161 -19.94 -4.07 -5.31
N ASP A 162 -20.34 -2.89 -5.77
CA ASP A 162 -20.07 -2.39 -7.11
C ASP A 162 -19.55 -0.95 -7.09
N LEU A 163 -18.84 -0.57 -8.16
CA LEU A 163 -18.23 0.75 -8.31
C LEU A 163 -19.23 1.89 -8.43
N GLN A 164 -20.42 1.65 -8.98
CA GLN A 164 -21.42 2.71 -9.16
C GLN A 164 -22.02 3.12 -7.81
N ALA A 165 -22.30 2.14 -6.95
CA ALA A 165 -22.71 2.38 -5.58
C ALA A 165 -21.63 3.10 -4.78
N LEU A 166 -20.34 2.75 -4.96
CA LEU A 166 -19.23 3.47 -4.33
C LEU A 166 -19.16 4.94 -4.79
N LYS A 167 -19.31 5.20 -6.09
CA LYS A 167 -19.33 6.56 -6.65
C LYS A 167 -20.46 7.39 -6.06
N ARG A 168 -21.67 6.84 -5.98
CA ARG A 168 -22.83 7.48 -5.35
C ARG A 168 -22.59 7.83 -3.89
N ILE A 169 -22.09 6.88 -3.09
CA ILE A 169 -21.85 7.11 -1.65
C ILE A 169 -20.69 8.11 -1.44
N SER A 170 -19.71 8.13 -2.33
CA SER A 170 -18.61 9.11 -2.29
C SER A 170 -19.00 10.53 -2.70
N GLY A 171 -20.23 10.75 -3.19
CA GLY A 171 -20.71 12.06 -3.66
C GLY A 171 -20.06 12.50 -4.98
N GLN A 172 -19.43 11.58 -5.72
CA GLN A 172 -18.77 11.93 -6.99
C GLN A 172 -19.76 12.29 -8.10
N ASP A 173 -20.99 11.79 -8.03
CA ASP A 173 -22.02 12.06 -9.03
C ASP A 173 -22.59 13.50 -8.94
N GLU A 174 -22.34 14.22 -7.82
CA GLU A 174 -22.82 15.59 -7.60
C GLU A 174 -21.92 16.66 -8.24
N ILE A 175 -20.80 16.24 -8.85
CA ILE A 175 -19.73 17.11 -9.33
C ILE A 175 -20.04 17.65 -10.73
N GLN A 176 -20.02 18.97 -10.88
CA GLN A 176 -20.13 19.61 -12.19
C GLN A 176 -18.75 19.75 -12.84
N GLU A 177 -18.49 19.00 -13.92
CA GLU A 177 -17.23 19.04 -14.68
C GLU A 177 -16.84 20.47 -15.11
N ALA A 178 -17.83 21.30 -15.48
CA ALA A 178 -17.61 22.70 -15.85
C ALA A 178 -17.07 23.61 -14.73
N LYS A 179 -17.14 23.17 -13.46
CA LYS A 179 -16.63 23.90 -12.30
C LYS A 179 -15.31 23.35 -11.77
N ASN A 180 -14.78 22.29 -12.40
CA ASN A 180 -13.57 21.62 -11.96
C ASN A 180 -12.30 22.28 -12.50
N ALA A 181 -11.48 22.90 -11.65
CA ALA A 181 -10.17 23.43 -12.05
C ALA A 181 -9.00 22.46 -11.79
N GLY A 182 -9.29 21.17 -11.52
CA GLY A 182 -8.27 20.14 -11.28
C GLY A 182 -7.15 20.10 -12.33
N PRO A 183 -7.43 20.13 -13.64
CA PRO A 183 -6.38 20.19 -14.66
C PRO A 183 -5.47 21.41 -14.55
N MET A 184 -6.03 22.58 -14.22
CA MET A 184 -5.26 23.80 -14.00
C MET A 184 -4.38 23.69 -12.76
N PHE A 185 -4.89 23.10 -11.68
CA PHE A 185 -4.13 22.82 -10.46
C PHE A 185 -2.93 21.90 -10.74
N LEU A 186 -3.14 20.81 -11.49
CA LEU A 186 -2.07 19.87 -11.87
C LEU A 186 -1.02 20.54 -12.75
N ALA A 187 -1.44 21.32 -13.75
CA ALA A 187 -0.52 22.07 -14.60
C ALA A 187 0.34 23.04 -13.77
N CYS A 188 -0.26 23.75 -12.81
CA CYS A 188 0.48 24.61 -11.89
C CYS A 188 1.50 23.82 -11.07
N SER A 189 1.11 22.66 -10.53
CA SER A 189 2.00 21.78 -9.78
C SER A 189 3.22 21.35 -10.61
N GLN A 190 2.99 20.90 -11.84
CA GLN A 190 4.04 20.47 -12.76
C GLN A 190 4.99 21.62 -13.12
N MET A 191 4.47 22.82 -13.37
CA MET A 191 5.26 24.02 -13.61
C MET A 191 6.12 24.40 -12.41
N LEU A 192 5.57 24.39 -11.19
CA LEU A 192 6.31 24.68 -9.96
C LEU A 192 7.43 23.65 -9.75
N ARG A 193 7.15 22.38 -9.99
CA ARG A 193 8.15 21.31 -9.90
C ARG A 193 9.28 21.50 -10.91
N GLY A 194 8.98 21.85 -12.15
CA GLY A 194 9.99 22.12 -13.18
C GLY A 194 10.87 23.32 -12.82
N ALA A 195 10.26 24.42 -12.38
CA ALA A 195 10.96 25.62 -11.93
C ALA A 195 11.88 25.34 -10.73
N TYR A 196 11.38 24.58 -9.74
CA TYR A 196 12.16 24.20 -8.57
C TYR A 196 13.36 23.31 -8.92
N GLN A 197 13.18 22.30 -9.78
CA GLN A 197 14.29 21.42 -10.18
C GLN A 197 15.39 22.21 -10.90
N LYS A 198 15.00 23.14 -11.77
CA LYS A 198 15.93 24.03 -12.46
C LYS A 198 16.68 24.93 -11.46
N TRP A 199 15.95 25.62 -10.58
CA TRP A 199 16.53 26.48 -9.55
C TRP A 199 17.50 25.72 -8.63
N LEU A 200 17.11 24.52 -8.17
CA LEU A 200 17.95 23.72 -7.29
C LEU A 200 19.26 23.30 -7.96
N GLN A 201 19.21 22.89 -9.23
CA GLN A 201 20.40 22.56 -10.02
C GLN A 201 21.33 23.77 -10.16
N GLU A 202 20.77 24.95 -10.45
CA GLU A 202 21.53 26.20 -10.54
C GLU A 202 22.18 26.54 -9.19
N MET A 203 21.44 26.48 -8.10
CA MET A 203 21.96 26.82 -6.76
C MET A 203 23.07 25.87 -6.29
N VAL A 204 22.95 24.57 -6.57
CA VAL A 204 24.03 23.62 -6.23
C VAL A 204 25.29 23.89 -7.05
N SER A 205 25.13 24.21 -8.34
CA SER A 205 26.28 24.55 -9.19
C SER A 205 26.99 25.83 -8.76
N LEU A 206 26.24 26.81 -8.24
CA LEU A 206 26.78 28.10 -7.79
C LEU A 206 27.35 28.03 -6.37
N ARG A 207 26.88 27.10 -5.54
CA ARG A 207 27.18 27.04 -4.10
C ARG A 207 27.36 25.61 -3.61
N THR A 208 28.41 24.93 -4.08
CA THR A 208 28.86 23.65 -3.52
C THR A 208 29.09 23.75 -2.01
N GLY A 209 28.57 22.80 -1.24
CA GLY A 209 28.55 22.77 0.22
C GLY A 209 27.35 23.46 0.87
N SER A 210 26.43 24.06 0.10
CA SER A 210 25.21 24.69 0.63
C SER A 210 24.13 23.69 1.04
N ILE A 211 23.08 24.14 1.75
CA ILE A 211 21.91 23.30 2.05
C ILE A 211 21.27 22.72 0.77
N TRP A 212 21.36 23.44 -0.35
CA TRP A 212 20.78 23.05 -1.63
C TRP A 212 21.37 21.72 -2.13
N GLU A 213 22.65 21.47 -1.88
CA GLU A 213 23.31 20.22 -2.28
C GLU A 213 22.80 19.02 -1.47
N THR A 214 22.52 19.23 -0.19
CA THR A 214 21.87 18.20 0.65
C THR A 214 20.44 17.92 0.20
N MET A 215 19.75 18.93 -0.36
CA MET A 215 18.42 18.77 -0.94
C MET A 215 18.44 18.07 -2.31
N GLN A 216 19.51 18.23 -3.10
CA GLN A 216 19.66 17.58 -4.41
C GLN A 216 20.10 16.10 -4.32
N SER A 217 20.97 15.76 -3.36
CA SER A 217 21.66 14.46 -3.29
C SER A 217 20.86 13.32 -2.63
N SER A 218 19.59 13.52 -2.26
CA SER A 218 18.74 12.50 -1.61
C SER A 218 18.30 11.41 -2.62
N PRO A 219 18.87 10.18 -2.62
CA PRO A 219 18.88 9.27 -3.78
C PRO A 219 17.61 8.46 -4.05
N ARG A 220 16.46 8.78 -3.44
CA ARG A 220 15.18 8.08 -3.70
C ARG A 220 14.15 9.02 -4.31
N LYS A 221 14.22 9.07 -5.65
CA LYS A 221 13.19 9.34 -6.68
C LYS A 221 11.79 9.72 -6.18
N SER A 222 11.24 10.78 -6.77
CA SER A 222 10.15 11.67 -6.30
C SER A 222 10.74 12.86 -5.58
N LEU A 223 10.29 14.08 -5.92
CA LEU A 223 10.67 15.32 -5.21
C LEU A 223 10.53 15.20 -3.69
N LEU A 224 9.80 14.21 -3.16
CA LEU A 224 9.46 14.07 -1.76
C LEU A 224 9.41 12.62 -1.26
N SER A 225 10.52 11.87 -1.32
CA SER A 225 10.73 10.88 -0.25
C SER A 225 10.78 11.61 1.10
N LYS A 226 10.64 10.91 2.24
CA LYS A 226 10.55 11.47 3.60
C LYS A 226 11.57 12.60 3.97
N LYS A 227 12.60 12.83 3.15
CA LYS A 227 13.68 13.81 3.36
C LYS A 227 13.90 14.81 2.20
N GLY A 228 13.02 14.90 1.20
CA GLY A 228 13.31 15.61 -0.07
C GLY A 228 13.12 17.13 -0.08
N ILE A 229 12.09 17.65 0.60
CA ILE A 229 11.84 19.10 0.85
C ILE A 229 11.23 19.29 2.26
N HIS A 230 10.99 18.18 2.97
CA HIS A 230 10.51 18.28 4.34
C HIS A 230 11.72 18.63 5.18
N GLU A 231 11.72 19.91 5.57
CA GLU A 231 12.65 20.56 6.47
C GLU A 231 13.91 21.08 5.76
N ILE A 232 13.98 22.42 5.59
CA ILE A 232 15.10 23.09 6.26
C ILE A 232 15.06 22.46 7.66
N PRO A 233 16.04 21.62 8.05
CA PRO A 233 15.94 20.77 9.25
C PRO A 233 15.25 21.56 10.36
N GLU A 234 14.25 21.03 11.08
CA GLU A 234 13.39 21.84 11.98
C GLU A 234 14.17 22.78 12.92
N ASN A 235 15.46 22.48 13.17
CA ASN A 235 16.38 23.23 14.01
C ASN A 235 17.50 24.02 13.26
N ARG A 236 17.48 24.08 11.93
CA ARG A 236 18.49 24.78 11.12
C ARG A 236 17.95 26.14 10.69
N VAL A 237 18.69 27.18 11.04
CA VAL A 237 18.44 28.54 10.55
C VAL A 237 19.14 28.70 9.21
N LEU A 238 18.41 29.15 8.19
CA LEU A 238 19.01 29.51 6.91
C LEU A 238 19.87 30.76 7.07
N THR A 239 20.99 30.79 6.35
CA THR A 239 21.84 31.97 6.24
C THR A 239 21.13 33.08 5.43
N ALA A 240 21.56 34.33 5.59
CA ALA A 240 21.01 35.45 4.83
C ALA A 240 21.10 35.25 3.31
N THR A 241 22.18 34.64 2.84
CA THR A 241 22.40 34.34 1.43
C THR A 241 21.50 33.22 0.92
N GLU A 242 21.17 32.22 1.75
CA GLU A 242 20.18 31.18 1.42
C GLU A 242 18.76 31.76 1.37
N TRP A 243 18.42 32.71 2.25
CA TRP A 243 17.14 33.42 2.18
C TRP A 243 16.98 34.27 0.91
N GLN A 244 18.06 34.90 0.44
CA GLN A 244 18.07 35.64 -0.81
C GLN A 244 17.86 34.73 -2.03
N ASP A 245 18.49 33.56 -2.05
CA ASP A 245 18.28 32.57 -3.13
C ASP A 245 16.82 32.12 -3.20
N LEU A 246 16.21 31.90 -2.03
CA LEU A 246 14.83 31.47 -1.91
C LEU A 246 13.85 32.58 -2.32
N GLU A 247 14.16 33.84 -1.99
CA GLU A 247 13.42 35.01 -2.44
C GLU A 247 13.43 35.13 -3.97
N ALA A 248 14.58 34.91 -4.61
CA ALA A 248 14.69 34.88 -6.07
C ALA A 248 13.83 33.77 -6.69
N PHE A 249 13.80 32.58 -6.06
CA PHE A 249 12.94 31.48 -6.49
C PHE A 249 11.45 31.85 -6.44
N PHE A 250 10.97 32.43 -5.34
CA PHE A 250 9.56 32.84 -5.23
C PHE A 250 9.19 33.93 -6.23
N ASN A 251 10.08 34.91 -6.45
CA ASN A 251 9.86 35.95 -7.47
C ASN A 251 9.75 35.35 -8.87
N SER A 252 10.56 34.32 -9.19
CA SER A 252 10.50 33.65 -10.49
C SER A 252 9.22 32.82 -10.70
N THR A 253 8.50 32.48 -9.63
CA THR A 253 7.32 31.60 -9.65
C THR A 253 6.00 32.32 -9.34
N ASP A 254 6.02 33.65 -9.12
CA ASP A 254 4.84 34.47 -8.75
C ASP A 254 3.64 34.29 -9.69
N LYS A 255 3.87 34.24 -11.01
CA LYS A 255 2.80 34.02 -11.99
C LYS A 255 2.11 32.66 -11.77
N THR A 256 2.89 31.60 -11.60
CA THR A 256 2.38 30.24 -11.34
C THR A 256 1.67 30.18 -9.99
N TYR A 257 2.19 30.89 -8.98
CA TYR A 257 1.54 31.00 -7.67
C TYR A 257 0.17 31.67 -7.76
N LYS A 258 0.02 32.79 -8.48
CA LYS A 258 -1.27 33.46 -8.70
C LYS A 258 -2.27 32.58 -9.46
N MET A 259 -1.79 31.79 -10.43
CA MET A 259 -2.61 30.80 -11.11
C MET A 259 -3.08 29.70 -10.14
N LEU A 260 -2.19 29.19 -9.29
CA LEU A 260 -2.54 28.22 -8.25
C LEU A 260 -3.58 28.75 -7.27
N GLN A 261 -3.43 29.99 -6.79
CA GLN A 261 -4.42 30.65 -5.93
C GLN A 261 -5.78 30.78 -6.62
N THR A 262 -5.78 31.09 -7.93
CA THR A 262 -7.00 31.18 -8.72
C THR A 262 -7.65 29.81 -8.87
N ALA A 263 -6.87 28.77 -9.16
CA ALA A 263 -7.36 27.40 -9.26
C ALA A 263 -8.03 26.96 -7.96
N LEU A 264 -7.38 27.16 -6.80
CA LEU A 264 -7.90 26.75 -5.49
C LEU A 264 -9.24 27.38 -5.09
N LYS A 265 -9.63 28.51 -5.70
CA LYS A 265 -10.95 29.13 -5.46
C LYS A 265 -12.11 28.38 -6.12
N TYR A 266 -11.84 27.53 -7.11
CA TYR A 266 -12.84 26.71 -7.77
C TYR A 266 -12.97 25.36 -7.06
N GLU A 267 -14.10 24.69 -7.26
CA GLU A 267 -14.26 23.32 -6.76
C GLU A 267 -13.22 22.42 -7.44
N GLN A 268 -12.29 21.88 -6.66
CA GLN A 268 -11.23 21.01 -7.15
C GLN A 268 -11.64 19.57 -6.92
N ILE A 269 -12.05 18.84 -7.96
CA ILE A 269 -12.68 17.54 -7.71
C ILE A 269 -12.33 16.46 -8.72
N GLN A 270 -12.08 16.84 -9.96
CA GLN A 270 -11.56 15.94 -10.97
C GLN A 270 -10.11 16.33 -11.19
N ILE A 271 -9.23 15.81 -10.36
CA ILE A 271 -8.07 15.24 -11.02
C ILE A 271 -8.63 13.97 -11.64
N PRO A 272 -8.60 13.78 -12.97
CA PRO A 272 -9.17 12.60 -13.57
C PRO A 272 -8.54 11.36 -12.93
N LEU A 273 -9.22 10.83 -11.93
CA LEU A 273 -9.48 9.42 -11.86
C LEU A 273 -10.29 9.16 -13.12
N GLU A 274 -9.60 9.05 -14.26
CA GLU A 274 -9.84 7.89 -15.09
C GLU A 274 -9.69 6.75 -14.10
N PHE A 275 -10.79 6.39 -13.42
CA PHE A 275 -11.02 5.00 -13.12
C PHE A 275 -10.90 4.41 -14.52
N PRO A 276 -9.84 3.65 -14.84
CA PRO A 276 -10.01 2.73 -15.93
C PRO A 276 -11.08 1.79 -15.36
N ALA A 277 -12.33 2.14 -15.64
CA ALA A 277 -13.43 1.22 -15.72
C ALA A 277 -13.22 0.37 -16.99
N SER A 278 -11.98 -0.06 -17.26
CA SER A 278 -11.83 -1.43 -17.66
C SER A 278 -12.25 -2.23 -16.43
N GLU A 279 -13.04 -3.27 -16.62
CA GLU A 279 -13.50 -4.20 -15.58
C GLU A 279 -12.32 -4.94 -14.89
N VAL A 280 -11.09 -4.44 -15.05
CA VAL A 280 -9.82 -5.14 -14.88
C VAL A 280 -8.83 -4.38 -13.98
N GLY A 281 -8.98 -3.08 -13.66
CA GLY A 281 -7.84 -2.31 -13.15
C GLY A 281 -8.01 -1.47 -11.87
N MET A 282 -8.77 -1.90 -10.85
CA MET A 282 -9.12 -1.05 -9.68
C MET A 282 -7.94 -0.58 -8.77
N MET A 283 -6.69 -0.89 -9.07
CA MET A 283 -5.51 -0.31 -8.39
C MET A 283 -4.37 0.09 -9.36
N GLU A 284 -4.62 0.07 -10.67
CA GLU A 284 -3.66 0.56 -11.67
C GLU A 284 -3.61 2.07 -11.77
N THR A 285 -4.50 2.78 -11.09
CA THR A 285 -4.41 4.22 -10.92
C THR A 285 -3.12 4.52 -10.19
N LYS A 286 -2.05 4.74 -10.94
CA LYS A 286 -0.99 5.63 -10.51
C LYS A 286 -1.74 6.90 -10.12
N ILE A 287 -1.86 7.14 -8.83
CA ILE A 287 -2.49 8.35 -8.32
C ILE A 287 -1.45 9.47 -8.44
N GLU A 288 -0.99 9.70 -9.68
CA GLU A 288 0.07 10.65 -10.05
C GLU A 288 -0.25 12.02 -9.50
N HIS A 289 -1.54 12.33 -9.43
CA HIS A 289 -2.03 13.57 -8.90
C HIS A 289 -1.87 13.78 -7.40
N LEU A 290 -1.86 12.72 -6.59
CA LEU A 290 -1.53 12.87 -5.16
C LEU A 290 -0.09 13.34 -4.98
N TYR A 291 0.80 13.02 -5.91
CA TYR A 291 2.14 13.60 -5.92
C TYR A 291 2.10 15.09 -6.23
N ASP A 292 1.26 15.51 -7.18
CA ASP A 292 1.12 16.91 -7.56
C ASP A 292 0.45 17.75 -6.46
N VAL A 293 -0.56 17.21 -5.77
CA VAL A 293 -1.15 17.82 -4.56
C VAL A 293 -0.09 18.02 -3.48
N ARG A 294 0.74 16.99 -3.25
CA ARG A 294 1.82 17.06 -2.27
C ARG A 294 2.89 18.08 -2.66
N ASN A 295 3.23 18.21 -3.95
CA ASN A 295 4.17 19.23 -4.43
C ASN A 295 3.66 20.64 -4.18
N CYS A 296 2.38 20.91 -4.44
CA CYS A 296 1.75 22.20 -4.13
C CYS A 296 1.80 22.50 -2.64
N MET A 297 1.44 21.53 -1.79
CA MET A 297 1.54 21.69 -0.33
C MET A 297 2.97 22.02 0.10
N ASN A 298 3.96 21.35 -0.46
CA ASN A 298 5.36 21.58 -0.14
C ASN A 298 5.84 22.97 -0.56
N TYR A 299 5.42 23.46 -1.73
CA TYR A 299 5.69 24.82 -2.15
C TYR A 299 5.07 25.85 -1.19
N LEU A 300 3.79 25.69 -0.84
CA LEU A 300 3.09 26.60 0.08
C LEU A 300 3.70 26.57 1.49
N SER A 301 4.08 25.38 1.96
CA SER A 301 4.76 25.15 3.24
C SER A 301 6.09 25.93 3.31
N LEU A 302 6.90 25.87 2.25
CA LEU A 302 8.16 26.60 2.15
C LEU A 302 7.92 28.12 2.05
N TYR A 303 6.89 28.53 1.31
CA TYR A 303 6.51 29.94 1.20
C TYR A 303 6.05 30.51 2.55
N ALA A 304 5.28 29.74 3.32
CA ALA A 304 4.87 30.11 4.67
C ALA A 304 6.09 30.30 5.60
N ASP A 305 7.12 29.45 5.50
CA ASP A 305 8.37 29.64 6.25
C ASP A 305 9.08 30.95 5.91
N TYR A 306 9.14 31.28 4.62
CA TYR A 306 9.70 32.55 4.15
C TYR A 306 8.91 33.76 4.65
N LEU A 307 7.57 33.67 4.70
CA LEU A 307 6.73 34.75 5.22
C LEU A 307 6.90 34.95 6.74
N CYS A 308 7.13 33.88 7.50
CA CYS A 308 7.54 33.97 8.91
C CYS A 308 8.86 34.72 9.06
N GLU A 309 9.87 34.38 8.26
CA GLU A 309 11.19 35.05 8.29
C GLU A 309 11.05 36.56 7.99
N LYS A 310 10.28 36.91 6.95
CA LYS A 310 10.04 38.30 6.56
C LYS A 310 9.02 39.02 7.47
N LYS A 311 8.52 38.36 8.51
CA LYS A 311 7.50 38.85 9.44
C LYS A 311 6.21 39.36 8.76
N LYS A 312 5.82 38.74 7.64
CA LYS A 312 4.63 39.07 6.85
C LYS A 312 3.42 38.27 7.32
N GLN A 313 2.82 38.72 8.42
CA GLN A 313 1.76 37.97 9.13
C GLN A 313 0.51 37.72 8.28
N LYS A 314 0.00 38.74 7.59
CA LYS A 314 -1.26 38.62 6.83
C LYS A 314 -1.11 37.59 5.70
N GLU A 315 -0.06 37.73 4.90
CA GLU A 315 0.24 36.82 3.80
C GLU A 315 0.52 35.40 4.29
N PHE A 316 1.11 35.26 5.49
CA PHE A 316 1.33 33.95 6.11
C PHE A 316 0.01 33.24 6.37
N PHE A 317 -0.96 33.90 7.01
CA PHE A 317 -2.27 33.30 7.28
C PHE A 317 -3.08 33.05 6.00
N ASP A 318 -2.99 33.95 5.02
CA ASP A 318 -3.58 33.69 3.70
C ASP A 318 -2.96 32.43 3.04
N THR A 319 -1.66 32.20 3.21
CA THR A 319 -0.97 30.99 2.73
C THR A 319 -1.41 29.74 3.49
N VAL A 320 -1.57 29.82 4.81
CA VAL A 320 -2.12 28.73 5.63
C VAL A 320 -3.53 28.36 5.17
N ASP A 321 -4.39 29.33 4.85
CA ASP A 321 -5.72 29.05 4.30
C ASP A 321 -5.66 28.29 2.97
N TRP A 322 -4.72 28.66 2.08
CA TRP A 322 -4.50 27.90 0.85
C TRP A 322 -4.00 26.48 1.13
N MET A 323 -3.13 26.29 2.12
CA MET A 323 -2.70 24.96 2.54
C MET A 323 -3.87 24.13 3.08
N ILE A 324 -4.79 24.73 3.85
CA ILE A 324 -6.01 24.07 4.33
C ILE A 324 -6.89 23.64 3.16
N GLN A 325 -7.04 24.47 2.12
CA GLN A 325 -7.77 24.09 0.91
C GLN A 325 -7.10 22.93 0.17
N VAL A 326 -5.76 22.95 0.04
CA VAL A 326 -5.00 21.84 -0.56
C VAL A 326 -5.15 20.55 0.23
N SER A 327 -5.16 20.61 1.57
CA SER A 327 -5.32 19.40 2.41
C SER A 327 -6.72 18.79 2.32
N LYS A 328 -7.74 19.58 1.94
CA LYS A 328 -9.10 19.11 1.71
C LYS A 328 -9.26 18.35 0.39
N LEU A 329 -8.38 18.56 -0.60
CA LEU A 329 -8.49 17.96 -1.94
C LEU A 329 -8.65 16.43 -1.93
N PRO A 330 -7.84 15.66 -1.17
CA PRO A 330 -7.98 14.20 -1.18
C PRO A 330 -9.20 13.69 -0.39
N SER A 331 -9.99 14.55 0.26
CA SER A 331 -11.06 14.12 1.17
C SER A 331 -12.26 13.48 0.47
N ARG A 332 -12.45 13.77 -0.82
CA ARG A 332 -13.51 13.16 -1.65
C ARG A 332 -13.06 11.89 -2.37
N GLU A 333 -11.82 11.47 -2.17
CA GLU A 333 -11.31 10.24 -2.77
C GLU A 333 -11.57 9.06 -1.84
N PRO A 334 -12.23 7.99 -2.32
CA PRO A 334 -12.61 6.86 -1.48
C PRO A 334 -11.44 5.91 -1.20
N PHE A 335 -10.17 6.33 -1.34
CA PHE A 335 -9.02 5.42 -1.21
C PHE A 335 -8.24 5.64 0.09
N LEU A 336 -7.73 4.55 0.64
CA LEU A 336 -6.91 4.56 1.85
C LEU A 336 -5.64 5.39 1.71
N ILE A 337 -4.99 5.32 0.55
CA ILE A 337 -3.79 6.11 0.25
C ILE A 337 -4.10 7.61 0.20
N SER A 338 -5.26 8.01 -0.31
CA SER A 338 -5.70 9.40 -0.35
C SER A 338 -5.94 9.93 1.06
N ASN A 339 -6.52 9.11 1.94
CA ASN A 339 -6.64 9.44 3.37
C ASN A 339 -5.27 9.59 4.07
N LEU A 340 -4.30 8.72 3.76
CA LEU A 340 -2.95 8.86 4.29
C LEU A 340 -2.26 10.15 3.82
N ILE A 341 -2.47 10.54 2.56
CA ILE A 341 -1.98 11.82 2.04
C ILE A 341 -2.70 12.97 2.74
N LYS A 342 -4.03 12.95 2.84
CA LYS A 342 -4.84 13.93 3.58
C LYS A 342 -4.26 14.20 4.97
N MET A 343 -3.98 13.15 5.75
CA MET A 343 -3.39 13.25 7.09
C MET A 343 -2.00 13.88 7.07
N ALA A 344 -1.16 13.50 6.12
CA ALA A 344 0.17 14.10 5.98
C ALA A 344 0.08 15.60 5.65
N LEU A 345 -0.87 15.99 4.78
CA LEU A 345 -1.14 17.38 4.42
C LEU A 345 -1.68 18.17 5.62
N GLN A 346 -2.66 17.65 6.35
CA GLN A 346 -3.20 18.26 7.57
C GLN A 346 -2.12 18.46 8.63
N LYS A 347 -1.28 17.44 8.88
CA LYS A 347 -0.13 17.53 9.79
C LYS A 347 0.81 18.67 9.40
N ALA A 348 1.09 18.83 8.10
CA ALA A 348 1.90 19.94 7.60
C ALA A 348 1.26 21.30 7.88
N VAL A 349 -0.05 21.44 7.68
CA VAL A 349 -0.79 22.68 8.03
C VAL A 349 -0.66 22.97 9.53
N LEU A 350 -0.96 22.01 10.39
CA LEU A 350 -0.92 22.18 11.85
C LEU A 350 0.47 22.60 12.33
N LYS A 351 1.53 22.03 11.74
CA LYS A 351 2.91 22.45 12.01
C LYS A 351 3.23 23.86 11.55
N LYS A 352 2.64 24.33 10.44
CA LYS A 352 2.76 25.74 10.06
C LYS A 352 1.99 26.65 11.00
N ILE A 353 0.79 26.28 11.41
CA ILE A 353 0.02 27.04 12.40
C ILE A 353 0.80 27.17 13.71
N GLU A 354 1.39 26.08 14.22
CA GLU A 354 2.29 26.10 15.38
C GLU A 354 3.42 27.11 15.20
N LYS A 355 4.15 27.07 14.08
CA LYS A 355 5.24 28.03 13.78
C LYS A 355 4.74 29.47 13.68
N GLY A 356 3.60 29.70 13.03
CA GLY A 356 2.99 31.02 12.91
C GLY A 356 2.62 31.60 14.28
N ILE A 357 2.05 30.77 15.16
CA ILE A 357 1.75 31.15 16.54
C ILE A 357 3.04 31.54 17.28
N GLN A 358 4.10 30.75 17.16
CA GLN A 358 5.38 31.04 17.83
C GLN A 358 6.02 32.35 17.35
N VAL A 359 5.99 32.63 16.06
CA VAL A 359 6.64 33.81 15.47
C VAL A 359 5.80 35.07 15.65
N PHE A 360 4.48 34.98 15.54
CA PHE A 360 3.57 36.13 15.53
C PHE A 360 2.80 36.35 16.84
N ALA A 361 3.10 35.57 17.89
CA ALA A 361 2.41 35.60 19.19
C ALA A 361 2.05 37.00 19.71
N GLY A 362 2.99 37.94 19.67
CA GLY A 362 2.80 39.31 20.20
C GLY A 362 1.88 40.20 19.36
N ASN A 363 1.61 39.83 18.11
CA ASN A 363 0.85 40.66 17.16
C ASN A 363 -0.34 39.90 16.54
N LEU A 364 -0.74 38.76 17.13
CA LEU A 364 -1.85 37.97 16.61
C LEU A 364 -3.19 38.67 16.85
N SER A 365 -3.84 39.10 15.76
CA SER A 365 -5.19 39.64 15.84
C SER A 365 -6.18 38.54 16.26
N ILE A 366 -7.17 38.92 17.07
CA ILE A 366 -8.25 38.00 17.49
C ILE A 366 -8.97 37.43 16.27
N ASP A 367 -9.14 38.22 15.21
CA ASP A 367 -9.79 37.76 13.97
C ASP A 367 -8.98 36.67 13.27
N SER A 368 -7.65 36.78 13.21
CA SER A 368 -6.77 35.74 12.67
C SER A 368 -6.85 34.44 13.48
N ILE A 369 -6.86 34.55 14.82
CA ILE A 369 -6.98 33.40 15.71
C ILE A 369 -8.33 32.68 15.47
N LYS A 370 -9.44 33.42 15.48
CA LYS A 370 -10.78 32.87 15.25
C LYS A 370 -10.93 32.25 13.87
N LYS A 371 -10.34 32.86 12.84
CA LYS A 371 -10.34 32.32 11.48
C LYS A 371 -9.63 30.96 11.42
N CYS A 372 -8.41 30.87 11.96
CA CYS A 372 -7.66 29.62 12.02
C CYS A 372 -8.39 28.55 12.84
N GLN A 373 -8.97 28.95 13.98
CA GLN A 373 -9.73 28.05 14.84
C GLN A 373 -10.94 27.45 14.11
N LYS A 374 -11.70 28.28 13.38
CA LYS A 374 -12.85 27.84 12.58
C LYS A 374 -12.46 26.85 11.48
N GLU A 375 -11.30 27.01 10.87
CA GLU A 375 -10.83 26.08 9.84
C GLU A 375 -10.30 24.75 10.39
N ILE A 376 -9.74 24.76 11.61
CA ILE A 376 -9.24 23.54 12.30
C ILE A 376 -10.36 22.80 13.04
N GLU A 377 -11.42 23.49 13.47
CA GLU A 377 -12.53 22.89 14.23
C GLU A 377 -13.08 21.60 13.59
N PRO A 378 -13.34 21.51 12.26
CA PRO A 378 -13.73 20.25 11.63
C PRO A 378 -12.71 19.12 11.83
N TRP A 379 -11.42 19.44 11.94
CA TRP A 379 -10.35 18.46 12.16
C TRP A 379 -10.25 18.00 13.62
N CYS A 380 -11.08 18.53 14.53
CA CYS A 380 -11.20 18.07 15.91
C CYS A 380 -12.29 17.00 16.08
N ASP A 381 -13.18 16.85 15.10
CA ASP A 381 -14.24 15.83 15.07
C ASP A 381 -13.73 14.53 14.42
N PHE A 382 -13.77 13.43 15.17
CA PHE A 382 -13.40 12.10 14.69
C PHE A 382 -14.21 11.67 13.45
N LYS A 383 -15.44 12.17 13.27
CA LYS A 383 -16.26 11.85 12.09
C LYS A 383 -15.56 12.17 10.76
N ASN A 384 -14.68 13.18 10.74
CA ASN A 384 -13.91 13.57 9.56
C ASN A 384 -12.66 12.69 9.30
N TYR A 385 -12.35 11.79 10.23
CA TYR A 385 -11.28 10.79 10.15
C TYR A 385 -11.78 9.36 10.05
N ARG A 386 -13.08 9.16 9.84
CA ARG A 386 -13.65 7.83 9.58
C ARG A 386 -12.94 7.22 8.37
N LEU A 387 -12.58 5.95 8.50
CA LEU A 387 -11.94 5.16 7.45
C LEU A 387 -12.93 4.21 6.79
N ASP A 388 -14.21 4.32 7.10
CA ASP A 388 -15.27 3.46 6.60
C ASP A 388 -15.31 3.49 5.07
N MET A 389 -15.38 4.68 4.47
CA MET A 389 -15.40 4.83 3.01
C MET A 389 -14.12 4.32 2.34
N ALA A 390 -12.95 4.62 2.92
CA ALA A 390 -11.69 4.14 2.40
C ALA A 390 -11.52 2.63 2.52
N GLY A 391 -12.00 2.05 3.62
CA GLY A 391 -12.00 0.62 3.84
C GLY A 391 -12.97 -0.10 2.93
N ILE A 392 -14.14 0.48 2.68
CA ILE A 392 -15.12 -0.04 1.72
C ILE A 392 -14.51 -0.12 0.32
N SER A 393 -13.79 0.92 -0.13
CA SER A 393 -13.13 0.87 -1.43
C SER A 393 -12.05 -0.21 -1.50
N GLU A 394 -11.25 -0.38 -0.44
CA GLU A 394 -10.25 -1.46 -0.38
C GLU A 394 -10.94 -2.83 -0.38
N PHE A 395 -12.04 -2.98 0.37
CA PHE A 395 -12.85 -4.19 0.41
C PHE A 395 -13.41 -4.53 -0.98
N ILE A 396 -14.00 -3.56 -1.70
CA ILE A 396 -14.50 -3.74 -3.07
C ILE A 396 -13.37 -4.21 -3.99
N TRP A 397 -12.19 -3.61 -3.87
CA TRP A 397 -11.03 -4.05 -4.64
C TRP A 397 -10.65 -5.51 -4.35
N VAL A 398 -10.55 -5.90 -3.07
CA VAL A 398 -10.27 -7.29 -2.68
C VAL A 398 -11.36 -8.22 -3.20
N TYR A 399 -12.62 -7.81 -3.09
CA TYR A 399 -13.78 -8.55 -3.56
C TYR A 399 -13.69 -8.84 -5.05
N HIS A 400 -13.53 -7.82 -5.89
CA HIS A 400 -13.40 -8.02 -7.34
C HIS A 400 -12.14 -8.81 -7.71
N THR A 401 -11.03 -8.59 -7.00
CA THR A 401 -9.80 -9.38 -7.17
C THR A 401 -10.06 -10.87 -6.87
N SER A 402 -10.89 -11.18 -5.87
CA SER A 402 -11.25 -12.56 -5.51
C SER A 402 -12.16 -13.25 -6.53
N GLN A 403 -12.89 -12.49 -7.35
CA GLN A 403 -13.76 -13.03 -8.40
C GLN A 403 -12.99 -13.32 -9.70
N LYS A 404 -11.80 -12.72 -9.87
CA LYS A 404 -11.01 -12.89 -11.09
C LYS A 404 -10.38 -14.26 -11.19
N SER A 405 -10.24 -14.69 -12.43
CA SER A 405 -9.43 -15.86 -12.73
C SER A 405 -7.96 -15.49 -12.55
N ARG A 406 -7.15 -16.47 -12.13
CA ARG A 406 -5.70 -16.29 -12.06
C ARG A 406 -5.09 -15.99 -13.45
N TRP A 407 -5.72 -16.44 -14.53
CA TRP A 407 -5.30 -16.17 -15.90
C TRP A 407 -5.45 -14.71 -16.29
N ASP A 408 -6.39 -14.00 -15.70
CA ASP A 408 -6.57 -12.55 -15.90
C ASP A 408 -5.31 -11.77 -15.47
N PHE A 409 -4.49 -12.33 -14.56
CA PHE A 409 -3.21 -11.74 -14.11
C PHE A 409 -2.00 -12.19 -14.94
N ILE A 410 -2.12 -13.29 -15.69
CA ILE A 410 -1.04 -13.91 -16.46
C ILE A 410 -1.12 -13.50 -17.93
N LEU A 411 -2.31 -13.53 -18.52
CA LEU A 411 -2.55 -13.42 -19.96
C LEU A 411 -2.95 -12.02 -20.43
N ASN A 412 -3.27 -11.09 -19.51
CA ASN A 412 -3.58 -9.73 -19.92
C ASN A 412 -2.34 -9.01 -20.46
N GLU A 413 -2.33 -8.81 -21.79
CA GLU A 413 -1.37 -7.96 -22.51
C GLU A 413 -1.53 -6.48 -22.15
N GLU A 414 -2.71 -6.08 -21.67
CA GLU A 414 -2.99 -4.75 -21.15
C GLU A 414 -2.61 -4.67 -19.67
N GLY A 415 -1.36 -4.28 -19.41
CA GLY A 415 -1.06 -3.29 -18.38
C GLY A 415 -1.36 -3.61 -16.91
N MET A 416 -1.62 -4.88 -16.52
CA MET A 416 -1.83 -5.29 -15.11
C MET A 416 -0.66 -4.92 -14.17
N HIS A 417 -0.59 -3.65 -13.80
CA HIS A 417 0.38 -2.98 -12.94
C HIS A 417 -0.25 -2.65 -11.58
N GLY A 418 -0.90 -3.64 -10.96
CA GLY A 418 -1.21 -3.61 -9.54
C GLY A 418 0.01 -4.01 -8.69
N PHE A 419 -0.04 -3.70 -7.38
CA PHE A 419 0.98 -4.04 -6.37
C PHE A 419 1.75 -5.34 -6.69
N PHE A 420 3.07 -5.23 -6.88
CA PHE A 420 3.92 -6.32 -7.37
C PHE A 420 3.95 -7.57 -6.48
N LEU A 421 3.73 -7.42 -5.16
CA LEU A 421 3.82 -8.53 -4.20
C LEU A 421 2.64 -9.53 -4.26
N PRO A 422 1.36 -9.12 -4.38
CA PRO A 422 0.29 -10.07 -4.61
C PRO A 422 0.50 -10.87 -5.89
N ARG A 423 1.12 -10.32 -6.95
CA ARG A 423 1.26 -11.04 -8.23
C ARG A 423 2.05 -12.33 -8.09
N ALA A 424 3.20 -12.31 -7.40
CA ALA A 424 3.94 -13.53 -7.12
C ALA A 424 3.08 -14.51 -6.29
N TYR A 425 2.42 -14.05 -5.23
CA TYR A 425 1.58 -14.94 -4.42
C TYR A 425 0.41 -15.54 -5.21
N PHE A 426 -0.32 -14.75 -6.00
CA PHE A 426 -1.35 -15.19 -6.94
C PHE A 426 -0.78 -16.15 -8.00
N LEU A 427 0.50 -16.00 -8.36
CA LEU A 427 1.25 -16.89 -9.24
C LEU A 427 1.83 -18.13 -8.54
N PHE A 428 1.73 -18.30 -7.22
CA PHE A 428 2.32 -19.48 -6.55
C PHE A 428 1.38 -20.21 -5.61
N ALA A 429 0.27 -19.58 -5.19
CA ALA A 429 -0.72 -20.20 -4.30
C ALA A 429 -1.85 -20.92 -5.07
N PRO A 430 -2.40 -22.03 -4.53
CA PRO A 430 -3.59 -22.68 -5.06
C PRO A 430 -4.79 -21.73 -4.99
N THR A 431 -5.60 -21.68 -6.03
CA THR A 431 -6.78 -20.81 -6.12
C THR A 431 -7.70 -20.92 -4.90
N GLY A 432 -8.01 -22.15 -4.46
CA GLY A 432 -8.84 -22.36 -3.28
C GLY A 432 -8.23 -21.78 -2.00
N TRP A 433 -6.91 -21.89 -1.82
CA TRP A 433 -6.20 -21.31 -0.68
C TRP A 433 -6.19 -19.77 -0.75
N THR A 434 -5.94 -19.21 -1.93
CA THR A 434 -6.02 -17.77 -2.16
C THR A 434 -7.42 -17.24 -1.85
N LYS A 435 -8.49 -17.93 -2.28
CA LYS A 435 -9.87 -17.57 -1.95
C LYS A 435 -10.10 -17.57 -0.43
N ILE A 436 -9.56 -18.56 0.29
CA ILE A 436 -9.63 -18.63 1.75
C ILE A 436 -8.91 -17.43 2.41
N ASP A 437 -7.69 -17.10 1.97
CA ASP A 437 -6.91 -15.96 2.48
C ASP A 437 -7.60 -14.62 2.18
N LEU A 438 -8.09 -14.43 0.96
CA LEU A 438 -8.86 -13.23 0.59
C LEU A 438 -10.17 -13.14 1.39
N ALA A 439 -10.89 -14.24 1.59
CA ALA A 439 -12.09 -14.26 2.42
C ALA A 439 -11.77 -13.88 3.87
N TYR A 440 -10.65 -14.36 4.40
CA TYR A 440 -10.16 -13.97 5.72
C TYR A 440 -9.82 -12.48 5.77
N LEU A 441 -9.04 -11.97 4.81
CA LEU A 441 -8.72 -10.53 4.70
C LEU A 441 -9.98 -9.67 4.65
N MET A 442 -10.95 -10.02 3.80
CA MET A 442 -12.22 -9.30 3.68
C MET A 442 -13.02 -9.31 4.97
N LYS A 443 -13.03 -10.44 5.70
CA LYS A 443 -13.67 -10.54 7.02
C LYS A 443 -13.06 -9.54 8.00
N GLU A 444 -11.74 -9.50 8.07
CA GLU A 444 -11.01 -8.59 8.95
C GLU A 444 -11.18 -7.12 8.53
N GLN A 445 -11.19 -6.83 7.23
CA GLN A 445 -11.48 -5.50 6.70
C GLN A 445 -12.89 -5.03 7.08
N MET A 446 -13.92 -5.87 6.97
CA MET A 446 -15.29 -5.52 7.41
C MET A 446 -15.33 -5.14 8.90
N GLN A 447 -14.65 -5.92 9.75
CA GLN A 447 -14.55 -5.63 11.17
C GLN A 447 -13.83 -4.29 11.42
N LYS A 448 -12.74 -4.01 10.69
CA LYS A 448 -12.02 -2.73 10.79
C LYS A 448 -12.89 -1.57 10.29
N ILE A 449 -13.65 -1.73 9.22
CA ILE A 449 -14.61 -0.72 8.72
C ILE A 449 -15.64 -0.38 9.80
N GLU A 450 -16.20 -1.37 10.48
CA GLU A 450 -17.12 -1.14 11.60
C GLU A 450 -16.47 -0.36 12.73
N TRP A 451 -15.27 -0.78 13.14
CA TRP A 451 -14.50 -0.10 14.19
C TRP A 451 -14.20 1.36 13.87
N SER A 452 -13.98 1.68 12.59
CA SER A 452 -13.69 3.05 12.16
C SER A 452 -14.85 4.04 12.36
N LYS A 453 -16.07 3.56 12.67
CA LYS A 453 -17.26 4.40 12.85
C LYS A 453 -17.26 5.15 14.18
N GLU A 454 -16.60 4.61 15.21
CA GLU A 454 -16.61 5.12 16.58
C GLU A 454 -15.19 5.30 17.14
N GLU A 455 -14.89 6.50 17.66
CA GLU A 455 -13.58 6.85 18.23
C GLU A 455 -13.17 5.87 19.34
N LYS A 456 -14.12 5.50 20.21
CA LYS A 456 -13.90 4.60 21.34
C LYS A 456 -13.45 3.20 20.90
N GLN A 457 -14.01 2.68 19.80
CA GLN A 457 -13.65 1.36 19.29
C GLN A 457 -12.22 1.35 18.74
N VAL A 458 -11.85 2.38 17.98
CA VAL A 458 -10.46 2.55 17.50
C VAL A 458 -9.50 2.73 18.66
N GLN A 459 -9.88 3.50 19.67
CA GLN A 459 -9.10 3.69 20.89
C GLN A 459 -8.85 2.37 21.63
N GLU A 460 -9.89 1.55 21.82
CA GLU A 460 -9.78 0.25 22.46
C GLU A 460 -8.79 -0.66 21.71
N ILE A 461 -8.85 -0.70 20.39
CA ILE A 461 -7.93 -1.52 19.56
C ILE A 461 -6.48 -1.05 19.72
N LEU A 462 -6.24 0.26 19.60
CA LEU A 462 -4.90 0.83 19.75
C LEU A 462 -4.34 0.58 21.17
N SER A 463 -5.21 0.49 22.18
CA SER A 463 -4.83 0.21 23.57
C SER A 463 -4.63 -1.27 23.89
N GLN A 464 -5.40 -2.17 23.26
CA GLN A 464 -5.50 -3.56 23.67
C GLN A 464 -4.37 -4.44 23.16
N LYS A 465 -3.60 -4.02 22.15
CA LYS A 465 -2.37 -4.68 21.65
C LYS A 465 -2.38 -6.21 21.78
N LYS A 466 -3.49 -6.84 21.43
CA LYS A 466 -3.42 -8.25 21.07
C LYS A 466 -2.87 -8.20 19.67
N ASP A 467 -1.56 -8.44 19.55
CA ASP A 467 -1.01 -9.02 18.35
C ASP A 467 -1.83 -10.30 18.12
N GLN A 468 -2.98 -10.15 17.46
CA GLN A 468 -3.63 -11.28 16.85
C GLN A 468 -2.68 -11.63 15.73
N GLU A 469 -1.71 -12.49 16.05
CA GLU A 469 -0.79 -13.03 15.09
C GLU A 469 -1.65 -13.66 14.00
N ILE A 470 -1.75 -12.95 12.88
CA ILE A 470 -2.42 -13.48 11.72
C ILE A 470 -1.61 -14.70 11.32
N SER A 471 -2.27 -15.84 11.36
CA SER A 471 -1.65 -17.12 11.08
C SER A 471 -0.84 -17.03 9.79
N TYR A 472 0.33 -17.69 9.77
CA TYR A 472 1.15 -17.85 8.56
C TYR A 472 0.38 -18.51 7.40
N LEU A 473 -0.77 -19.13 7.71
CA LEU A 473 -1.72 -19.67 6.73
C LEU A 473 -2.38 -18.59 5.86
N TYR A 474 -2.44 -17.33 6.32
CA TYR A 474 -3.08 -16.21 5.62
C TYR A 474 -2.04 -15.12 5.27
N PRO A 475 -1.09 -15.40 4.35
CA PRO A 475 -0.01 -14.47 4.04
C PRO A 475 -0.49 -13.15 3.44
N ILE A 476 -1.53 -13.10 2.60
CA ILE A 476 -2.07 -11.83 2.10
C ILE A 476 -2.62 -11.01 3.27
N ALA A 477 -3.47 -11.62 4.09
CA ALA A 477 -4.03 -10.93 5.25
C ALA A 477 -2.93 -10.41 6.19
N ARG A 478 -1.90 -11.23 6.44
CA ARG A 478 -0.76 -10.86 7.28
C ARG A 478 0.03 -9.67 6.71
N MET A 479 0.10 -9.53 5.40
CA MET A 479 0.79 -8.40 4.77
C MET A 479 -0.02 -7.09 4.86
N VAL A 480 -1.34 -7.18 4.69
CA VAL A 480 -2.21 -6.00 4.63
C VAL A 480 -2.60 -5.49 6.01
N MET A 481 -2.99 -6.38 6.91
CA MET A 481 -3.63 -6.02 8.19
C MET A 481 -2.76 -5.19 9.15
N PRO A 482 -1.45 -5.42 9.31
CA PRO A 482 -0.60 -4.55 10.13
C PRO A 482 -0.57 -3.09 9.63
N SER A 483 -0.90 -2.86 8.35
CA SER A 483 -0.97 -1.52 7.79
C SER A 483 -2.18 -0.74 8.32
N TRP A 484 -3.31 -1.42 8.59
CA TRP A 484 -4.54 -0.79 9.10
C TRP A 484 -4.35 -0.14 10.46
N GLU A 485 -3.65 -0.79 11.38
CA GLU A 485 -3.35 -0.24 12.71
C GLU A 485 -2.48 1.01 12.63
N ARG A 486 -1.46 1.00 11.77
CA ARG A 486 -0.63 2.18 11.51
C ARG A 486 -1.42 3.34 10.91
N ILE A 487 -2.47 3.04 10.13
CA ILE A 487 -3.35 4.07 9.58
C ILE A 487 -4.20 4.67 10.70
N TYR A 488 -4.86 3.85 11.53
CA TYR A 488 -5.59 4.35 12.71
C TYR A 488 -4.72 5.21 13.62
N GLN A 489 -3.49 4.77 13.89
CA GLN A 489 -2.54 5.54 14.68
C GLN A 489 -2.32 6.93 14.06
N LYS A 490 -2.03 7.00 12.76
CA LYS A 490 -1.85 8.29 12.06
C LYS A 490 -3.10 9.17 12.09
N ASN A 491 -4.31 8.60 11.98
CA ASN A 491 -5.54 9.37 12.14
C ASN A 491 -5.58 10.01 13.53
N PHE A 492 -5.29 9.24 14.56
CA PHE A 492 -5.30 9.71 15.94
C PHE A 492 -4.19 10.72 16.22
N GLU A 493 -3.00 10.58 15.60
CA GLU A 493 -1.94 11.58 15.69
C GLU A 493 -2.42 12.94 15.17
N VAL A 494 -3.06 12.97 13.99
CA VAL A 494 -3.53 14.21 13.37
C VAL A 494 -4.72 14.78 14.14
N LEU A 495 -5.63 13.93 14.63
CA LEU A 495 -6.74 14.33 15.49
C LEU A 495 -6.22 14.95 16.79
N ALA A 496 -5.23 14.34 17.44
CA ALA A 496 -4.59 14.86 18.64
C ALA A 496 -3.94 16.21 18.38
N LEU A 497 -3.15 16.34 17.31
CA LEU A 497 -2.52 17.61 16.93
C LEU A 497 -3.54 18.71 16.60
N SER A 498 -4.66 18.35 15.97
CA SER A 498 -5.74 19.28 15.65
C SER A 498 -6.40 19.79 16.93
N ARG A 499 -6.75 18.90 17.86
CA ARG A 499 -7.30 19.23 19.17
C ARG A 499 -6.33 20.06 20.02
N CYS A 500 -5.04 19.71 20.04
CA CYS A 500 -4.00 20.53 20.68
C CYS A 500 -3.93 21.95 20.08
N SER A 501 -3.93 22.05 18.74
CA SER A 501 -3.88 23.35 18.04
C SER A 501 -5.11 24.20 18.35
N TRP A 502 -6.28 23.57 18.38
CA TRP A 502 -7.54 24.22 18.71
C TRP A 502 -7.54 24.77 20.14
N VAL A 503 -7.11 23.97 21.14
CA VAL A 503 -6.99 24.41 22.54
C VAL A 503 -6.01 25.58 22.69
N VAL A 504 -4.88 25.54 21.99
CA VAL A 504 -3.90 26.64 22.00
C VAL A 504 -4.52 27.93 21.41
N LEU A 505 -5.20 27.84 20.28
CA LEU A 505 -5.86 28.99 19.65
C LEU A 505 -6.98 29.57 20.53
N GLU A 506 -7.80 28.73 21.15
CA GLU A 506 -8.85 29.15 22.09
C GLU A 506 -8.27 29.85 23.32
N ALA A 507 -7.18 29.32 23.88
CA ALA A 507 -6.49 29.94 24.99
C ALA A 507 -5.89 31.31 24.58
N LEU A 508 -5.25 31.39 23.42
CA LEU A 508 -4.71 32.66 22.91
C LEU A 508 -5.79 33.72 22.66
N GLY A 509 -6.97 33.32 22.15
CA GLY A 509 -8.10 34.22 21.94
C GLY A 509 -8.76 34.71 23.23
N SER A 510 -8.53 34.05 24.37
CA SER A 510 -9.12 34.36 25.67
C SER A 510 -8.17 35.02 26.66
N ILE A 511 -6.86 35.06 26.38
CA ILE A 511 -5.88 35.75 27.20
C ILE A 511 -6.16 37.26 27.18
N LYS A 512 -6.54 37.79 28.33
CA LYS A 512 -6.57 39.24 28.61
C LYS A 512 -5.21 39.67 29.17
N PRO A 513 -4.84 40.96 29.11
CA PRO A 513 -3.54 41.49 29.59
C PRO A 513 -3.17 41.17 31.06
N GLN A 514 -4.09 40.63 31.86
CA GLN A 514 -3.90 40.30 33.28
C GLN A 514 -4.23 38.83 33.62
N SER A 515 -4.61 37.99 32.65
CA SER A 515 -5.00 36.60 32.91
C SER A 515 -3.80 35.64 32.79
N SER A 516 -3.71 34.67 33.71
CA SER A 516 -2.73 33.58 33.63
C SER A 516 -3.00 32.70 32.40
N VAL A 517 -1.96 32.47 31.58
CA VAL A 517 -1.99 31.56 30.42
C VAL A 517 -2.44 30.15 30.83
N MET A 518 -2.03 29.67 32.01
CA MET A 518 -2.45 28.36 32.52
C MET A 518 -3.95 28.32 32.82
N GLY A 519 -4.51 29.42 33.33
CA GLY A 519 -5.95 29.55 33.58
C GLY A 519 -6.75 29.61 32.27
N ALA A 520 -6.22 30.27 31.24
CA ALA A 520 -6.83 30.28 29.91
C ALA A 520 -6.86 28.89 29.27
N LEU A 521 -5.75 28.13 29.36
CA LEU A 521 -5.67 26.73 28.92
C LEU A 521 -6.67 25.84 29.68
N GLU A 522 -6.72 25.96 31.01
CA GLU A 522 -7.67 25.21 31.84
C GLU A 522 -9.12 25.51 31.46
N THR A 523 -9.42 26.78 31.18
CA THR A 523 -10.75 27.24 30.75
C THR A 523 -11.10 26.69 29.36
N ALA A 524 -10.16 26.74 28.42
CA ALA A 524 -10.36 26.19 27.07
C ALA A 524 -10.69 24.69 27.09
N ILE A 525 -10.00 23.92 27.95
CA ILE A 525 -10.24 22.48 28.14
C ILE A 525 -11.59 22.23 28.82
N LYS A 526 -11.93 22.98 29.86
CA LYS A 526 -13.21 22.79 30.60
C LYS A 526 -14.43 23.16 29.77
N ASN A 527 -14.35 24.23 28.97
CA ASN A 527 -15.50 24.73 28.22
C ASN A 527 -15.84 23.87 27.00
N ASN A 528 -14.87 23.14 26.44
CA ASN A 528 -15.04 22.38 25.20
C ASN A 528 -14.47 20.96 25.31
N PRO A 529 -15.04 20.12 26.20
CA PRO A 529 -14.49 18.82 26.57
C PRO A 529 -14.26 17.88 25.38
N GLU A 530 -15.14 17.91 24.37
CA GLU A 530 -15.02 17.06 23.16
C GLU A 530 -13.80 17.44 22.31
N ASN A 531 -13.57 18.74 22.08
CA ASN A 531 -12.43 19.23 21.28
C ASN A 531 -11.12 19.23 22.07
N SER A 532 -11.17 19.05 23.39
CA SER A 532 -9.99 18.97 24.26
C SER A 532 -9.69 17.56 24.76
N LYS A 533 -10.31 16.53 24.17
CA LYS A 533 -10.10 15.14 24.57
C LYS A 533 -8.90 14.54 23.84
N ASN A 534 -8.00 13.91 24.58
CA ASN A 534 -6.93 13.10 24.02
C ASN A 534 -7.55 11.88 23.33
N PRO A 535 -7.38 11.70 22.00
CA PRO A 535 -8.03 10.62 21.28
C PRO A 535 -7.49 9.24 21.68
N PHE A 536 -6.24 9.12 22.12
CA PHE A 536 -5.63 7.84 22.50
C PHE A 536 -6.07 7.34 23.87
N THR A 537 -6.29 8.26 24.83
CA THR A 537 -6.59 7.89 26.22
C THR A 537 -8.03 8.18 26.62
N GLY A 538 -8.72 9.04 25.88
CA GLY A 538 -10.05 9.53 26.19
C GLY A 538 -10.09 10.52 27.36
N ASN A 539 -8.94 10.82 27.98
CA ASN A 539 -8.81 11.83 29.03
C ASN A 539 -8.71 13.23 28.42
N PRO A 540 -8.88 14.31 29.20
CA PRO A 540 -8.53 15.65 28.75
C PRO A 540 -7.07 15.74 28.30
N LEU A 541 -6.78 16.59 27.31
CA LEU A 541 -5.43 16.91 26.88
C LEU A 541 -4.62 17.50 28.04
N GLU A 542 -3.33 17.18 28.06
CA GLU A 542 -2.41 17.67 29.08
C GLU A 542 -1.73 18.96 28.62
N TYR A 543 -1.28 19.77 29.58
CA TYR A 543 -0.55 20.98 29.29
C TYR A 543 0.50 21.24 30.36
N LYS A 544 1.64 21.80 29.93
CA LYS A 544 2.73 22.17 30.84
C LYS A 544 3.38 23.48 30.45
N LYS A 545 3.85 24.20 31.47
CA LYS A 545 4.75 25.34 31.30
C LYS A 545 6.19 24.83 31.12
N LEU A 546 6.88 25.38 30.13
CA LEU A 546 8.31 25.24 29.89
C LEU A 546 9.00 26.57 30.23
N ASP A 547 10.33 26.63 30.14
CA ASP A 547 11.13 27.81 30.56
C ASP A 547 10.61 29.13 29.96
N HIS A 548 10.37 29.14 28.64
CA HIS A 548 9.92 30.33 27.89
C HIS A 548 8.69 30.07 27.01
N SER A 549 8.04 28.92 27.17
CA SER A 549 6.94 28.51 26.30
C SER A 549 5.94 27.63 27.05
N TYR A 550 4.84 27.31 26.40
CA TYR A 550 3.82 26.41 26.88
C TYR A 550 3.63 25.31 25.84
N CYS A 551 3.21 24.13 26.29
CA CYS A 551 2.96 22.99 25.42
C CYS A 551 1.64 22.37 25.82
N VAL A 552 0.72 22.24 24.86
CA VAL A 552 -0.46 21.38 24.97
C VAL A 552 -0.15 20.10 24.22
N TYR A 553 -0.32 18.96 24.88
CA TYR A 553 0.11 17.69 24.32
C TYR A 553 -0.84 16.54 24.64
N SER A 554 -0.80 15.56 23.76
CA SER A 554 -1.31 14.22 23.97
C SER A 554 -0.14 13.35 24.38
N SER A 555 -0.17 12.85 25.62
CA SER A 555 0.71 11.77 26.06
C SER A 555 0.29 10.50 25.31
N GLU A 556 1.11 10.05 24.36
CA GLU A 556 0.94 8.71 23.80
C GLU A 556 1.33 7.69 24.86
N LYS A 557 0.36 6.91 25.35
CA LYS A 557 0.71 5.60 25.91
C LYS A 557 1.02 4.67 24.74
N TRP A 558 2.29 4.57 24.37
CA TRP A 558 2.74 3.44 23.56
C TRP A 558 3.94 2.75 24.20
N GLN A 559 3.70 1.58 24.81
CA GLN A 559 4.73 0.68 25.27
C GLN A 559 4.91 -0.47 24.27
N GLY A 560 6.14 -0.62 23.77
CA GLY A 560 6.62 -1.77 23.00
C GLY A 560 8.10 -1.56 22.65
N GLU A 561 8.98 -2.32 23.31
CA GLU A 561 10.46 -2.30 23.24
C GLU A 561 11.14 -0.96 23.58
N GLY A 562 11.00 -0.50 24.82
CA GLY A 562 11.97 0.41 25.44
C GLY A 562 12.10 1.83 24.87
N GLN A 563 11.25 2.25 23.93
CA GLN A 563 11.25 3.61 23.40
C GLN A 563 10.25 4.51 24.14
N LYS A 564 10.72 5.72 24.49
CA LYS A 564 10.02 6.74 25.28
C LYS A 564 8.65 7.09 24.70
N GLU A 565 7.73 7.50 25.57
CA GLU A 565 6.49 8.19 25.23
C GLU A 565 6.77 9.25 24.16
N SER A 566 6.15 9.10 22.99
CA SER A 566 6.21 10.12 21.96
C SER A 566 5.19 11.20 22.34
N ILE A 567 5.69 12.40 22.65
CA ILE A 567 4.85 13.53 23.03
C ILE A 567 4.42 14.22 21.72
N LEU A 568 3.12 14.12 21.40
CA LEU A 568 2.53 14.86 20.30
C LEU A 568 1.87 16.13 20.85
N GLY A 569 2.39 17.29 20.49
CA GLY A 569 1.88 18.55 21.02
C GLY A 569 2.15 19.74 20.13
N ILE A 570 1.59 20.87 20.58
CA ILE A 570 1.75 22.19 19.99
C ILE A 570 2.45 23.07 21.02
N HIS A 571 3.60 23.61 20.63
CA HIS A 571 4.38 24.54 21.43
C HIS A 571 4.04 25.98 21.04
N PHE A 572 3.85 26.84 22.03
CA PHE A 572 3.61 28.25 21.79
C PHE A 572 4.25 29.14 22.86
N ILE A 573 4.57 30.37 22.47
CA ILE A 573 5.04 31.42 23.37
C ILE A 573 3.89 32.42 23.47
N PRO A 574 3.36 32.74 24.66
CA PRO A 574 2.36 33.78 24.80
C PRO A 574 3.01 35.13 24.48
N GLY A 575 2.46 35.84 23.51
CA GLY A 575 2.89 37.19 23.19
C GLY A 575 2.45 38.13 24.29
N TYR A 576 3.38 38.91 24.84
CA TYR A 576 3.10 40.05 25.71
C TYR A 576 3.65 41.31 25.07
#